data_AF-A0A5E4CD48-F1
#
_entry.id   AF-A0A5E4CD48-F1
#
_cell.length_a   1.000
_cell.length_b   1.000
_cell.length_c   1.000
_cell.angle_alpha   90.00
_cell.angle_beta   90.00
_cell.angle_gamma   90.00
#
_symmetry.space_group_name_H-M   'P 1'
#
loop_
_entity.id
_entity.type
_entity.pdbx_description
1 polymer ?
#
loop_
_entity_poly.entity_id
_entity_poly.type
_entity_poly.pdbx_seq_one_letter_code
_entity_poly.pdbx_strand_id
1 'polypeptide(L)' 'ILYIYRNPKDVLVSFFHFSNWVARLKPSDTFESFMEMFLDGQVMGSRWFDHIRGWYEHRHDFNIQFMSYEDMKK' A
#
# COMPACT_ATOMS: atom_id res chain seq x y z
N ILE A 1 17.27 1.86 -6.50
CA ILE A 1 16.02 1.90 -5.70
C ILE A 1 15.54 0.46 -5.54
N LEU A 2 15.28 0.02 -4.32
CA LEU A 2 14.59 -1.26 -4.08
C LEU A 2 13.12 -0.94 -3.91
N TYR A 3 12.28 -1.40 -4.84
CA TYR A 3 10.84 -1.18 -4.79
C TYR A 3 10.14 -2.47 -4.40
N ILE A 4 9.57 -2.50 -3.20
CA ILE A 4 8.86 -3.65 -2.65
C ILE A 4 7.37 -3.45 -2.86
N TYR A 5 6.70 -4.44 -3.44
CA TYR A 5 5.24 -4.48 -3.55
C TYR A 5 4.69 -5.74 -2.89
N ARG A 6 3.40 -5.74 -2.56
CA ARG A 6 2.73 -6.80 -1.82
C ARG A 6 1.29 -6.93 -2.33
N ASN A 7 0.68 -8.11 -2.23
CA ASN A 7 -0.73 -8.29 -2.54
C ASN A 7 -1.60 -7.19 -1.90
N PRO A 8 -2.41 -6.45 -2.67
CA PRO A 8 -3.15 -5.30 -2.17
C PRO A 8 -4.15 -5.65 -1.07
N LYS A 9 -4.70 -6.88 -1.08
CA LYS A 9 -5.61 -7.36 -0.04
C LYS A 9 -4.89 -7.45 1.31
N ASP A 10 -3.65 -7.94 1.30
CA ASP A 10 -2.84 -8.04 2.50
C ASP A 10 -2.33 -6.68 2.96
N VAL A 11 -2.03 -5.77 2.02
CA VAL A 11 -1.70 -4.38 2.33
C VAL A 11 -2.86 -3.68 3.03
N LEU A 12 -4.08 -3.81 2.49
CA LEU A 12 -5.29 -3.25 3.07
C LEU A 12 -5.49 -3.70 4.54
N VAL A 13 -5.45 -5.01 4.80
CA VAL A 13 -5.62 -5.56 6.15
C VAL A 13 -4.51 -5.07 7.08
N SER A 14 -3.25 -5.12 6.63
CA SER A 14 -2.11 -4.64 7.41
C SER A 14 -2.25 -3.15 7.75
N PHE A 15 -2.73 -2.35 6.80
CA PHE A 15 -2.83 -0.90 6.96
C PHE A 15 -4.02 -0.51 7.84
N PHE A 16 -5.13 -1.25 7.79
CA PHE A 16 -6.24 -1.08 8.72
C PHE A 16 -5.77 -1.24 10.18
N HIS A 17 -5.08 -2.34 10.48
CA HIS A 17 -4.56 -2.58 11.83
C HIS A 17 -3.52 -1.54 12.25
N PHE A 18 -2.61 -1.17 11.34
CA PHE A 18 -1.62 -0.12 11.62
C PHE A 18 -2.29 1.23 11.90
N SER A 19 -3.29 1.61 11.11
CA SER A 19 -4.00 2.90 11.27
C SER A 19 -4.74 2.98 12.59
N ASN A 20 -5.36 1.89 13.03
CA ASN A 20 -6.04 1.83 14.31
C ASN A 20 -5.09 1.77 15.52
N TRP A 21 -3.85 1.30 15.32
CA TRP A 21 -2.83 1.28 16.36
C TRP A 21 -2.15 2.65 16.55
N VAL A 22 -1.98 3.41 15.46
CA VAL A 22 -1.31 4.72 15.50
C VAL A 22 -2.27 5.80 15.98
N ALA A 23 -2.08 6.30 17.20
CA ALA A 23 -2.93 7.33 17.82
C ALA A 23 -3.07 8.65 17.03
N ARG A 24 -2.19 8.89 16.04
CA ARG A 24 -2.24 10.08 15.17
C ARG A 24 -3.10 9.90 13.91
N LEU A 25 -3.47 8.66 13.57
CA LEU A 25 -4.36 8.39 12.46
C LEU A 25 -5.78 8.33 13.01
N LYS A 26 -6.74 8.96 12.31
CA LYS A 26 -8.15 8.84 12.69
C LYS A 26 -8.53 7.37 12.55
N PRO A 27 -8.94 6.69 13.64
CA PRO A 27 -9.38 5.30 13.54
C PRO A 27 -10.55 5.23 12.56
N SER A 28 -10.54 4.24 11.68
CA SER A 28 -11.71 3.93 10.86
C SER A 28 -12.72 3.20 11.73
N ASP A 29 -13.99 3.60 11.64
CA ASP A 29 -15.06 3.01 12.46
C ASP A 29 -15.30 1.52 12.12
N THR A 30 -15.11 1.13 10.85
CA THR A 30 -15.23 -0.27 10.37
C THR A 30 -14.18 -0.61 9.31
N PHE A 31 -13.95 -1.91 9.06
CA PHE A 31 -13.06 -2.38 8.01
C PHE A 31 -13.58 -2.04 6.61
N GLU A 32 -14.89 -2.12 6.40
CA GLU A 32 -15.54 -1.81 5.12
C GLU A 32 -15.34 -0.34 4.74
N SER A 33 -15.54 0.59 5.69
CA SER A 33 -15.29 2.01 5.46
C SER A 33 -13.83 2.28 5.16
N PHE A 34 -12.90 1.60 5.86
CA PHE A 34 -11.48 1.71 5.56
C PHE A 34 -11.12 1.19 4.17
N MET A 35 -11.74 0.09 3.75
CA MET A 35 -11.56 -0.47 2.40
C MET A 35 -12.00 0.52 1.32
N GLU A 36 -13.15 1.18 1.48
CA GLU A 36 -13.59 2.23 0.55
C GLU A 36 -12.58 3.38 0.50
N MET A 37 -12.14 3.89 1.65
CA MET A 37 -11.11 4.92 1.71
C MET A 37 -9.80 4.49 1.04
N PHE A 38 -9.36 3.25 1.23
CA PHE A 38 -8.15 2.70 0.62
C PHE A 38 -8.28 2.62 -0.92
N LEU A 39 -9.42 2.15 -1.43
CA LEU A 39 -9.68 2.06 -2.87
C LEU A 39 -9.78 3.45 -3.52
N ASP A 40 -10.38 4.42 -2.81
CA ASP A 40 -10.48 5.81 -3.28
C ASP A 40 -9.18 6.59 -3.13
N GLY A 41 -8.19 6.05 -2.39
CA GLY A 41 -6.93 6.71 -2.11
C GLY A 41 -7.02 7.82 -1.07
N GLN A 42 -8.06 7.79 -0.22
CA GLN A 42 -8.27 8.67 0.93
C GLN A 42 -7.49 8.18 2.16
N VAL A 43 -6.28 7.67 1.94
CA VAL A 43 -5.36 7.15 2.96
C VAL A 43 -3.95 7.69 2.71
N MET A 44 -3.07 7.59 3.70
CA MET A 44 -1.66 7.93 3.48
C MET A 44 -1.07 7.07 2.35
N GLY A 45 -0.33 7.70 1.43
CA GLY A 45 0.22 7.02 0.25
C GLY A 45 -0.74 6.91 -0.93
N SER A 46 -1.99 7.37 -0.76
CA SER A 46 -3.02 7.41 -1.81
C SER A 46 -3.30 6.02 -2.43
N ARG A 47 -3.75 6.00 -3.69
CA ARG A 47 -4.18 4.78 -4.38
C ARG A 47 -3.02 3.84 -4.62
N TRP A 48 -3.11 2.65 -4.04
CA TRP A 48 -2.10 1.60 -4.16
C TRP A 48 -1.78 1.24 -5.63
N PHE A 49 -2.82 1.12 -6.47
CA PHE A 49 -2.66 0.77 -7.89
C PHE A 49 -1.89 1.85 -8.66
N ASP A 50 -2.21 3.11 -8.42
CA ASP A 50 -1.54 4.24 -9.09
C ASP A 50 -0.09 4.36 -8.61
N HIS A 51 0.17 4.10 -7.32
CA HIS A 51 1.52 4.10 -6.77
C HIS A 51 2.41 3.04 -7.45
N ILE A 52 1.97 1.79 -7.54
CA ILE A 52 2.75 0.73 -8.21
C ILE A 52 2.89 1.03 -9.71
N ARG A 53 1.81 1.43 -10.37
CA ARG A 53 1.84 1.75 -11.80
C ARG A 53 2.85 2.85 -12.08
N GLY A 54 2.80 3.95 -11.33
CA GLY A 54 3.71 5.08 -11.50
C GLY A 54 5.18 4.66 -11.40
N TRP A 55 5.54 3.90 -10.37
CA TRP A 55 6.92 3.39 -10.24
C TRP A 55 7.29 2.42 -11.36
N TYR A 56 6.38 1.56 -11.78
CA TYR A 56 6.63 0.59 -12.85
C TYR A 56 6.79 1.25 -14.23
N GLU A 57 6.00 2.29 -14.52
CA GLU A 57 6.10 3.07 -15.76
C GLU A 57 7.46 3.77 -15.86
N HIS A 58 7.99 4.30 -14.75
CA HIS A 58 9.28 4.99 -14.67
C HIS A 58 10.45 4.05 -14.33
N ARG A 59 10.28 2.73 -14.46
CA ARG A 59 11.30 1.73 -14.08
C ARG A 59 12.61 1.84 -14.87
N HIS A 60 12.59 2.51 -16.02
CA HIS A 60 13.76 2.73 -16.87
C HIS A 60 14.45 4.06 -16.61
N ASP A 61 13.78 4.98 -15.92
CA ASP A 61 14.33 6.31 -15.60
C ASP A 61 15.30 6.25 -14.42
N PHE A 62 15.22 5.18 -13.63
CA PHE A 62 16.06 4.93 -12.47
C PHE A 62 16.54 3.47 -12.46
N ASN A 63 17.64 3.21 -11.76
CA ASN A 63 18.04 1.83 -11.47
C ASN A 63 17.13 1.25 -10.37
N ILE A 64 15.99 0.65 -10.76
CA ILE A 64 15.00 0.08 -9.85
C ILE A 64 15.01 -1.45 -9.91
N GLN A 65 15.11 -2.08 -8.73
CA GLN A 65 14.85 -3.51 -8.57
C GLN A 65 13.48 -3.69 -7.90
N PHE A 66 12.56 -4.33 -8.62
CA PHE A 66 11.24 -4.69 -8.10
C PHE A 66 11.30 -6.04 -7.39
N MET A 67 10.66 -6.13 -6.23
CA MET A 67 10.58 -7.37 -5.45
C MET A 67 9.19 -7.49 -4.82
N SER A 68 8.61 -8.69 -4.83
CA SER A 68 7.37 -8.93 -4.09
C SER A 68 7.70 -9.31 -2.64
N TYR A 69 6.88 -8.84 -1.71
CA TYR A 69 6.97 -9.22 -0.30
C TYR A 69 6.77 -10.72 -0.09
N GLU A 70 5.95 -11.34 -0.94
CA GLU A 70 5.66 -12.76 -0.93
C GLU A 70 6.91 -13.60 -1.29
N ASP A 71 7.74 -13.12 -2.22
CA ASP A 71 9.01 -13.78 -2.55
C ASP A 71 10.05 -13.61 -1.44
N MET A 72 10.03 -12.49 -0.70
CA MET A 72 10.92 -12.27 0.44
C MET A 72 10.61 -13.14 1.66
N LYS A 73 9.36 -13.63 1.75
CA LYS A 73 8.88 -14.45 2.87
C LYS A 73 9.16 -15.95 2.72
N LYS A 74 9.58 -16.38 1.53
CA LYS A 74 9.99 -17.77 1.28
C LYS A 74 11.31 -18.06 1.98
#